data_AF-A0A0S7BQL5-F1
#
_entry.id   AF-A0A0S7BQL5-F1
#
_cell.length_a   1.000
_cell.length_b   1.000
_cell.length_c   1.000
_cell.angle_alpha   90.00
_cell.angle_beta   90.00
_cell.angle_gamma   90.00
#
_symmetry.space_group_name_H-M   'P 1'
#
loop_
_entity.id
_entity.type
_entity.pdbx_description
1 polymer ?
#
loop_
_entity_poly.entity_id
_entity_poly.type
_entity_poly.pdbx_seq_one_letter_code
_entity_poly.pdbx_strand_id
1 'polypeptide(L)'
;MVVLLSFSQNFVFVMIVSVYSLCLLSLMEANRILSILKISFWVSLFTFIILLPANRYSVMMITMKVFATVTMINILSHSTKWSAITGSFKFFHVPDLFILVLDITIKYIMMLGNYALQLIYALKLRSVGKNRNKYQSLSGVAGNLFIKSVEMSKEMYDAMECRGFNGKYRTVEKRSLLFIDYFYITIHIGILILFHYFG
;
A
#
# COMPACT_ATOMS: atom_id res chain seq x y z
N MET A 1 9.89 -8.92 6.13
CA MET A 1 10.66 -8.09 7.09
C MET A 1 9.81 -7.48 8.20
N VAL A 2 8.71 -6.78 7.88
CA VAL A 2 7.78 -6.21 8.89
C VAL A 2 7.28 -7.27 9.88
N VAL A 3 6.89 -8.45 9.40
CA VAL A 3 6.47 -9.56 10.26
C VAL A 3 7.60 -10.02 11.20
N LEU A 4 8.85 -10.11 10.72
CA LEU A 4 10.01 -10.47 11.53
C LEU A 4 10.29 -9.43 12.63
N LEU A 5 10.16 -8.13 12.31
CA LEU A 5 10.26 -7.05 13.29
C LEU A 5 9.19 -7.18 14.39
N SER A 6 7.97 -7.55 14.03
CA SER A 6 6.89 -7.75 15.00
C SER A 6 7.21 -8.89 15.98
N PHE A 7 7.64 -10.05 15.48
CA PHE A 7 7.95 -11.23 16.30
C PHE A 7 9.27 -11.14 17.08
N SER A 8 10.24 -10.34 16.63
CA SER A 8 11.56 -10.28 17.27
C SER A 8 11.49 -9.72 18.70
N GLN A 9 12.03 -10.46 19.67
CA GLN A 9 12.23 -9.98 21.04
C GLN A 9 13.59 -9.30 21.26
N ASN A 10 14.53 -9.46 20.32
CA ASN A 10 15.90 -9.00 20.48
C ASN A 10 16.13 -7.57 19.98
N PHE A 11 16.74 -6.75 20.84
CA PHE A 11 17.03 -5.34 20.55
C PHE A 11 18.07 -5.17 19.43
N VAL A 12 19.10 -6.02 19.42
CA VAL A 12 20.17 -6.00 18.41
C VAL A 12 19.60 -6.26 17.00
N PHE A 13 18.68 -7.21 16.87
CA PHE A 13 18.00 -7.49 15.61
C PHE A 13 17.23 -6.26 15.09
N VAL A 14 16.45 -5.60 15.97
CA VAL A 14 15.70 -4.39 15.60
C VAL A 14 16.65 -3.26 15.15
N MET A 15 17.80 -3.09 15.81
CA MET A 15 18.80 -2.12 15.40
C MET A 15 19.36 -2.42 14.01
N ILE A 16 19.78 -3.65 13.75
CA ILE A 16 20.31 -4.06 12.42
C ILE A 16 19.29 -3.80 11.32
N VAL A 17 18.02 -4.16 11.55
CA VAL A 17 16.94 -3.94 10.59
C VAL A 17 16.67 -2.45 10.35
N SER A 18 16.73 -1.62 11.40
CA SER A 18 16.56 -0.18 11.25
C SER A 18 17.69 0.46 10.43
N VAL A 19 18.95 0.06 10.66
CA VAL A 19 20.11 0.52 9.87
C VAL A 19 19.97 0.08 8.41
N TYR A 20 19.55 -1.17 8.18
CA TYR A 20 19.26 -1.65 6.83
C TYR A 20 18.18 -0.82 6.13
N SER A 21 17.07 -0.49 6.82
CA SER A 21 16.01 0.33 6.26
C SER A 21 16.46 1.75 5.88
N LEU A 22 17.37 2.34 6.67
CA LEU A 22 17.96 3.64 6.39
C LEU A 22 18.97 3.58 5.24
N CYS A 23 19.76 2.51 5.17
CA CYS A 23 20.68 2.27 4.06
C CYS A 23 19.92 2.14 2.74
N LEU A 24 18.82 1.37 2.72
CA LEU A 24 17.93 1.27 1.57
C LEU A 24 17.32 2.62 1.18
N LEU A 25 16.89 3.41 2.18
CA LEU A 25 16.34 4.74 1.93
C LEU A 25 17.40 5.66 1.28
N SER A 26 18.66 5.56 1.70
CA SER A 26 19.77 6.35 1.16
C SER A 26 20.09 6.07 -0.31
N LEU A 27 19.67 4.91 -0.85
CA LEU A 27 19.86 4.57 -2.26
C LEU A 27 18.80 5.22 -3.17
N MET A 28 17.79 5.88 -2.60
CA MET A 28 16.69 6.52 -3.36
C MET A 28 16.97 8.00 -3.66
N GLU A 29 16.20 8.58 -4.59
CA GLU A 29 16.26 10.01 -4.92
C GLU A 29 16.00 10.91 -3.69
N ALA A 30 16.81 11.97 -3.53
CA ALA A 30 16.80 12.85 -2.36
C ALA A 30 15.41 13.44 -2.00
N ASN A 31 14.58 13.75 -3.01
CA ASN A 31 13.23 14.28 -2.80
C ASN A 31 12.30 13.28 -2.10
N ARG A 32 12.49 11.98 -2.35
CA ARG A 32 11.72 10.90 -1.73
C ARG A 32 12.19 10.65 -0.30
N ILE A 33 13.51 10.72 -0.06
CA ILE A 33 14.11 10.54 1.27
C ILE A 33 13.48 11.48 2.30
N LEU A 34 13.43 12.78 1.99
CA LEU A 34 12.89 13.77 2.93
C LEU A 34 11.42 13.53 3.27
N SER A 35 10.61 13.13 2.28
CA SER A 35 9.18 12.86 2.50
C SER A 35 8.98 11.64 3.39
N ILE A 36 9.68 10.54 3.08
CA ILE A 36 9.60 9.28 3.82
C ILE A 36 10.13 9.44 5.25
N LEU A 37 11.26 10.14 5.42
CA LEU A 37 11.88 10.35 6.72
C LEU A 37 11.02 11.26 7.62
N LYS A 38 10.45 12.35 7.07
CA LYS A 38 9.54 13.24 7.83
C LYS A 38 8.33 12.50 8.35
N ILE A 39 7.68 11.69 7.51
CA ILE A 39 6.52 10.86 7.91
C ILE A 39 6.94 9.88 9.01
N SER A 40 8.04 9.15 8.80
CA SER A 40 8.52 8.15 9.75
C SER A 40 8.91 8.76 11.10
N PHE A 41 9.53 9.94 11.09
CA PHE A 41 9.89 10.68 12.30
C PHE A 41 8.66 11.13 13.09
N TRP A 42 7.65 11.70 12.41
CA TRP A 42 6.41 12.12 13.08
C TRP A 42 5.65 10.96 13.72
N VAL A 43 5.54 9.83 13.02
CA VAL A 43 4.87 8.63 13.55
C VAL A 43 5.65 8.05 14.74
N SER A 44 6.98 8.00 14.64
CA SER A 44 7.84 7.53 15.73
C SER A 44 7.75 8.44 16.97
N LEU A 45 7.72 9.75 16.78
CA LEU A 45 7.61 10.72 17.88
C LEU A 45 6.25 10.61 18.57
N PHE A 46 5.17 10.52 17.79
CA PHE A 46 3.82 10.31 18.32
C PHE A 46 3.72 9.02 19.13
N THR A 47 4.31 7.94 18.62
CA THR A 47 4.35 6.64 19.33
C THR A 47 5.13 6.73 20.62
N PHE A 48 6.28 7.41 20.61
CA PHE A 48 7.10 7.62 21.82
C PHE A 48 6.32 8.36 22.90
N ILE A 49 5.61 9.44 22.54
CA ILE A 49 4.80 10.24 23.48
C ILE A 49 3.70 9.39 24.13
N ILE A 50 3.00 8.57 23.34
CA ILE A 50 1.92 7.70 23.85
C ILE A 50 2.47 6.66 24.84
N LEU A 51 3.67 6.15 24.59
CA LEU A 51 4.23 5.03 25.34
C LEU A 51 5.10 5.47 26.54
N LEU A 52 5.25 6.78 26.77
CA LEU A 52 5.99 7.35 27.91
C LEU A 52 5.70 6.71 29.29
N PRO A 53 4.44 6.33 29.66
CA PRO A 53 4.19 5.73 30.97
C PRO A 53 4.69 4.28 31.12
N ALA A 54 5.21 3.66 30.06
CA ALA A 54 5.69 2.27 30.08
C ALA A 54 7.17 2.13 30.50
N ASN A 55 7.63 0.88 30.62
CA ASN A 55 9.02 0.56 30.91
C ASN A 55 9.98 1.10 29.83
N ARG A 56 11.09 1.72 30.26
CA ARG A 56 12.09 2.35 29.37
C ARG A 56 12.56 1.43 28.23
N TYR A 57 12.79 0.15 28.52
CA TYR A 57 13.19 -0.85 27.52
C TYR A 57 12.11 -1.09 26.46
N SER A 58 10.85 -1.25 26.88
CA SER A 58 9.72 -1.45 25.97
C SER A 58 9.46 -0.21 25.11
N VAL A 59 9.61 0.98 25.68
CA VAL A 59 9.46 2.25 24.95
C VAL A 59 10.47 2.36 23.82
N MET A 60 11.75 2.15 24.11
CA MET A 60 12.81 2.24 23.09
C MET A 60 12.62 1.18 21.99
N MET A 61 12.32 -0.05 22.38
CA MET A 61 12.14 -1.16 21.45
C MET A 61 10.96 -0.97 20.51
N ILE A 62 9.79 -0.60 21.04
CA ILE A 62 8.58 -0.40 20.23
C ILE A 62 8.75 0.81 19.31
N THR A 63 9.31 1.91 19.80
CA THR A 63 9.58 3.11 18.99
C THR A 63 10.47 2.78 17.79
N MET A 64 11.55 2.02 18.00
CA MET A 64 12.46 1.64 16.92
C MET A 64 11.83 0.65 15.94
N LYS A 65 10.99 -0.27 16.42
CA LYS A 65 10.18 -1.14 15.55
C LYS A 65 9.24 -0.33 14.67
N VAL A 66 8.49 0.60 15.24
CA VAL A 66 7.55 1.44 14.49
C VAL A 66 8.28 2.29 13.46
N PHE A 67 9.43 2.87 13.81
CA PHE A 67 10.26 3.59 12.85
C PHE A 67 10.69 2.69 11.66
N ALA A 68 11.18 1.48 11.93
CA ALA A 68 11.63 0.55 10.90
C ALA A 68 10.48 -0.01 10.04
N THR A 69 9.29 -0.24 10.61
CA THR A 69 8.14 -0.72 9.84
C THR A 69 7.56 0.39 8.97
N VAL A 70 7.42 1.60 9.48
CA VAL A 70 6.89 2.75 8.74
C VAL A 70 7.80 3.12 7.58
N THR A 71 9.13 3.19 7.79
CA THR A 71 10.10 3.44 6.70
C THR A 71 9.99 2.39 5.61
N MET A 72 9.96 1.10 5.96
CA MET A 72 9.85 0.01 4.99
C MET A 72 8.55 0.04 4.18
N ILE A 73 7.41 0.31 4.82
CA ILE A 73 6.11 0.44 4.14
C ILE A 73 6.13 1.60 3.16
N ASN A 74 6.71 2.74 3.55
CA ASN A 74 6.82 3.91 2.68
C ASN A 74 7.75 3.67 1.49
N ILE A 75 8.89 2.99 1.69
CA ILE A 75 9.77 2.58 0.59
C ILE A 75 9.01 1.72 -0.42
N LEU A 76 8.22 0.74 0.05
CA LEU A 76 7.40 -0.12 -0.80
C LEU A 76 6.36 0.69 -1.59
N SER A 77 5.63 1.59 -0.91
CA SER A 77 4.57 2.40 -1.51
C SER A 77 5.07 3.36 -2.57
N HIS A 78 6.30 3.88 -2.44
CA HIS A 78 6.88 4.80 -3.42
C HIS A 78 7.63 4.09 -4.57
N SER A 79 8.11 2.88 -4.34
CA SER A 79 8.93 2.14 -5.32
C SER A 79 8.09 1.24 -6.22
N THR A 80 6.92 0.77 -5.75
CA THR A 80 6.14 -0.27 -6.44
C THR A 80 4.78 0.26 -6.89
N LYS A 81 4.47 0.10 -8.18
CA LYS A 81 3.14 0.41 -8.72
C LYS A 81 2.12 -0.64 -8.25
N TRP A 82 0.88 -0.22 -8.05
CA TRP A 82 -0.24 -1.13 -7.71
C TRP A 82 -0.37 -2.30 -8.69
N SER A 83 -0.14 -2.08 -9.99
CA SER A 83 -0.16 -3.13 -11.02
C SER A 83 0.93 -4.19 -10.84
N ALA A 84 2.11 -3.80 -10.34
CA ALA A 84 3.20 -4.73 -10.05
C ALA A 84 2.91 -5.54 -8.77
N ILE A 85 2.23 -4.93 -7.79
CA ILE A 85 1.76 -5.62 -6.58
C ILE A 85 0.71 -6.69 -6.96
N THR A 86 -0.31 -6.34 -7.75
CA THR A 86 -1.32 -7.31 -8.20
C THR A 86 -0.74 -8.40 -9.06
N GLY A 87 0.22 -8.08 -9.94
CA GLY A 87 0.93 -9.07 -10.75
C GLY A 87 1.80 -10.02 -9.93
N SER A 88 2.34 -9.56 -8.79
CA SER A 88 3.16 -10.40 -7.91
C SER A 88 2.36 -11.53 -7.25
N PHE A 89 1.05 -11.40 -7.09
CA PHE A 89 0.20 -12.50 -6.61
C PHE A 89 0.19 -13.72 -7.53
N LYS A 90 0.55 -13.56 -8.82
CA LYS A 90 0.71 -14.68 -9.75
C LYS A 90 1.81 -15.64 -9.30
N PHE A 91 2.87 -15.15 -8.65
CA PHE A 91 3.93 -16.00 -8.09
C PHE A 91 3.45 -16.81 -6.87
N PHE A 92 2.45 -16.32 -6.15
CA PHE A 92 1.85 -17.01 -5.00
C PHE A 92 0.81 -18.08 -5.42
N HIS A 93 0.79 -18.49 -6.69
CA HIS A 93 -0.15 -19.48 -7.24
C HIS A 93 -1.63 -19.10 -7.10
N VAL A 94 -1.92 -17.79 -7.03
CA VAL A 94 -3.30 -17.30 -6.98
C VAL A 94 -3.95 -17.44 -8.37
N PRO A 95 -5.22 -17.91 -8.48
CA PRO A 95 -5.90 -18.04 -9.76
C PRO A 95 -5.98 -16.73 -10.55
N ASP A 96 -5.80 -16.80 -11.87
CA ASP A 96 -5.80 -15.62 -12.75
C ASP A 96 -7.10 -14.79 -12.66
N LEU A 97 -8.24 -15.44 -12.38
CA LEU A 97 -9.53 -14.78 -12.17
C LEU A 97 -9.50 -13.84 -10.96
N PHE A 98 -8.86 -14.24 -9.86
CA PHE A 98 -8.78 -13.40 -8.66
C PHE A 98 -7.89 -12.17 -8.92
N ILE A 99 -6.79 -12.36 -9.64
CA ILE A 99 -5.88 -11.26 -10.01
C ILE A 99 -6.61 -10.26 -10.93
N LEU A 100 -7.40 -10.76 -11.88
CA LEU A 100 -8.24 -9.93 -12.74
C LEU A 100 -9.23 -9.10 -11.91
N VAL A 101 -10.00 -9.73 -11.02
CA VAL A 101 -10.97 -9.02 -10.17
C VAL A 101 -10.28 -7.97 -9.31
N LEU A 102 -9.12 -8.29 -8.72
CA LEU A 102 -8.35 -7.35 -7.91
C LEU A 102 -7.83 -6.15 -8.73
N ASP A 103 -7.33 -6.39 -9.95
CA ASP A 103 -6.83 -5.32 -10.81
C ASP A 103 -7.96 -4.38 -11.27
N ILE A 104 -9.10 -4.94 -11.65
CA ILE A 104 -10.29 -4.18 -12.05
C ILE A 104 -10.81 -3.36 -10.88
N THR A 105 -10.93 -3.95 -9.69
CA THR A 105 -11.43 -3.25 -8.50
C THR A 105 -10.55 -2.05 -8.14
N ILE A 106 -9.22 -2.18 -8.16
CA ILE A 106 -8.32 -1.05 -7.91
C ILE A 106 -8.53 0.07 -8.93
N LYS A 107 -8.64 -0.27 -10.23
CA LYS A 107 -8.94 0.71 -11.30
C LYS A 107 -10.31 1.39 -11.10
N TYR A 108 -11.32 0.61 -10.69
CA TYR A 108 -12.67 1.11 -10.47
C TYR A 108 -12.78 1.99 -9.22
N ILE A 109 -12.03 1.71 -8.15
CA ILE A 109 -11.98 2.60 -6.97
C ILE A 109 -11.52 4.01 -7.37
N MET A 110 -10.48 4.11 -8.20
CA MET A 110 -9.99 5.39 -8.70
C MET A 110 -11.02 6.08 -9.61
N MET A 111 -11.64 5.33 -10.52
CA MET A 111 -12.61 5.90 -11.49
C MET A 111 -13.91 6.34 -10.81
N LEU A 112 -14.51 5.50 -9.97
CA LEU A 112 -15.69 5.84 -9.18
C LEU A 112 -15.39 6.95 -8.16
N GLY A 113 -14.19 6.97 -7.57
CA GLY A 113 -13.78 8.04 -6.67
C GLY A 113 -13.80 9.41 -7.34
N ASN A 114 -13.28 9.50 -8.57
CA ASN A 114 -13.36 10.73 -9.36
C ASN A 114 -14.81 11.11 -9.71
N TYR A 115 -15.64 10.13 -10.08
CA TYR A 115 -17.06 10.35 -10.34
C TYR A 115 -17.81 10.83 -9.09
N ALA A 116 -17.51 10.25 -7.93
CA ALA A 116 -18.07 10.64 -6.64
C ALA A 116 -17.71 12.10 -6.30
N LEU A 117 -16.45 12.49 -6.51
CA LEU A 117 -16.02 13.88 -6.30
C LEU A 117 -16.76 14.85 -7.21
N GLN A 118 -16.95 14.50 -8.49
CA GLN A 118 -17.72 15.31 -9.43
C GLN A 118 -19.19 15.46 -9.00
N LEU A 119 -19.83 14.39 -8.54
CA LEU A 119 -21.19 14.42 -8.02
C LEU A 119 -21.29 15.30 -6.76
N ILE A 120 -20.33 15.20 -5.84
CA ILE A 120 -20.28 16.03 -4.63
C ILE A 120 -20.10 17.51 -5.01
N TYR A 121 -19.25 17.83 -5.99
CA TYR A 121 -19.08 19.20 -6.47
C TYR A 121 -20.33 19.74 -7.15
N ALA A 122 -20.98 18.95 -8.00
CA ALA A 122 -22.25 19.32 -8.62
C ALA A 122 -23.35 19.57 -7.57
N LEU A 123 -23.42 18.71 -6.54
CA LEU A 123 -24.33 18.90 -5.42
C LEU A 123 -24.03 20.19 -4.65
N LYS A 124 -22.74 20.49 -4.41
CA LYS A 124 -22.31 21.73 -3.75
C LYS A 124 -22.71 22.98 -4.53
N LEU A 125 -22.63 22.94 -5.86
CA LEU A 125 -23.07 24.02 -6.75
C LEU A 125 -24.59 24.20 -6.75
N ARG A 126 -25.35 23.10 -6.75
CA ARG A 126 -26.83 23.12 -6.72
C ARG A 126 -27.37 23.58 -5.36
N SER A 127 -26.65 23.29 -4.28
CA SER A 127 -27.02 23.65 -2.91
C SER A 127 -26.57 25.07 -2.56
N VAL A 128 -27.11 26.09 -3.23
CA VAL A 128 -26.93 27.49 -2.83
C VAL A 128 -27.81 27.78 -1.61
N GLY A 129 -27.23 27.75 -0.39
CA GLY A 129 -27.91 28.09 0.86
C GLY A 129 -27.89 27.01 1.96
N LYS A 130 -28.83 27.12 2.92
CA LYS A 130 -28.87 26.28 4.15
C LYS A 130 -29.51 24.92 3.86
N ASN A 131 -28.70 23.89 3.67
CA ASN A 131 -29.17 22.54 3.39
C ASN A 131 -29.54 21.80 4.69
N ARG A 132 -30.84 21.66 4.98
CA ARG A 132 -31.34 20.98 6.21
C ARG A 132 -31.09 19.46 6.19
N ASN A 133 -31.03 18.82 5.01
CA ASN A 133 -30.93 17.35 4.87
C ASN A 133 -29.66 16.91 4.13
N LYS A 134 -28.50 17.11 4.76
CA LYS A 134 -27.20 16.65 4.23
C LYS A 134 -27.15 15.13 4.00
N TYR A 135 -27.74 14.35 4.90
CA TYR A 135 -27.78 12.89 4.81
C TYR A 135 -28.57 12.37 3.60
N GLN A 136 -29.69 13.02 3.28
CA GLN A 136 -30.52 12.65 2.13
C GLN A 136 -29.85 12.97 0.79
N SER A 137 -29.07 14.05 0.76
CA SER A 137 -28.28 14.40 -0.44
C SER A 137 -27.13 13.41 -0.63
N LEU A 138 -26.50 12.97 0.47
CA LEU A 138 -25.42 11.98 0.43
C LEU A 138 -25.92 10.60 -0.02
N SER A 139 -27.09 10.16 0.44
CA SER A 139 -27.69 8.90 -0.04
C SER A 139 -28.04 8.96 -1.53
N GLY A 140 -28.44 10.13 -2.04
CA GLY A 140 -28.63 10.35 -3.47
C GLY A 140 -27.34 10.23 -4.29
N VAL A 141 -26.21 10.72 -3.76
CA VAL A 141 -24.88 10.54 -4.38
C VAL A 141 -24.48 9.05 -4.38
N ALA A 142 -24.65 8.36 -3.24
CA ALA A 142 -24.35 6.94 -3.13
C ALA A 142 -25.20 6.07 -4.08
N GLY A 143 -26.50 6.37 -4.23
CA GLY A 143 -27.39 5.68 -5.17
C GLY A 143 -26.96 5.89 -6.62
N ASN A 144 -26.61 7.11 -7.02
CA ASN A 144 -26.09 7.38 -8.37
C ASN A 144 -24.76 6.67 -8.64
N LEU A 145 -23.85 6.65 -7.66
CA LEU A 145 -22.59 5.91 -7.75
C LEU A 145 -22.81 4.41 -7.96
N PHE A 146 -23.79 3.82 -7.26
CA PHE A 146 -24.13 2.40 -7.40
C PHE A 146 -24.69 2.09 -8.79
N ILE A 147 -25.60 2.91 -9.31
CA ILE A 147 -26.12 2.72 -10.67
C ILE A 147 -24.99 2.83 -11.69
N LYS A 148 -24.11 3.84 -11.52
CA LYS A 148 -22.98 4.04 -12.42
C LYS A 148 -21.97 2.89 -12.38
N SER A 149 -21.72 2.30 -11.22
CA SER A 149 -20.79 1.17 -11.09
C SER A 149 -21.30 -0.07 -11.83
N VAL A 150 -22.61 -0.34 -11.76
CA VAL A 150 -23.25 -1.43 -12.49
C VAL A 150 -23.18 -1.20 -14.00
N GLU A 151 -23.48 0.01 -14.48
CA GLU A 151 -23.38 0.37 -15.90
C GLU A 151 -21.96 0.16 -16.43
N MET A 152 -20.95 0.74 -15.74
CA MET A 152 -19.55 0.57 -16.12
C MET A 152 -19.10 -0.89 -16.15
N SER A 153 -19.56 -1.71 -15.19
CA SER A 153 -19.21 -3.13 -15.14
C SER A 153 -19.73 -3.91 -16.36
N LYS A 154 -20.93 -3.56 -16.85
CA LYS A 154 -21.52 -4.16 -18.06
C LYS A 154 -20.77 -3.72 -19.31
N GLU A 155 -20.53 -2.42 -19.46
CA GLU A 155 -19.75 -1.88 -20.59
C GLU A 155 -18.35 -2.53 -20.67
N MET A 156 -17.71 -2.72 -19.53
CA MET A 156 -16.42 -3.40 -19.46
C MET A 156 -16.52 -4.87 -19.86
N TYR A 157 -17.55 -5.58 -19.40
CA TYR A 157 -17.76 -6.98 -19.74
C TYR A 157 -17.97 -7.15 -21.25
N ASP A 158 -18.87 -6.37 -21.84
CA ASP A 158 -19.14 -6.40 -23.28
C ASP A 158 -17.87 -6.06 -24.10
N ALA A 159 -17.08 -5.10 -23.63
CA ALA A 159 -15.81 -4.74 -24.26
C ALA A 159 -14.73 -5.84 -24.15
N MET A 160 -14.74 -6.65 -23.06
CA MET A 160 -13.87 -7.80 -22.93
C MET A 160 -14.27 -8.92 -23.89
N GLU A 161 -15.56 -9.16 -24.04
CA GLU A 161 -16.09 -10.15 -24.96
C GLU A 161 -15.74 -9.80 -26.42
N CYS A 162 -15.95 -8.54 -26.82
CA CYS A 162 -15.58 -8.06 -28.15
C CYS A 162 -14.08 -8.19 -28.47
N ARG A 163 -13.22 -8.17 -27.44
CA ARG A 163 -11.76 -8.35 -27.58
C ARG A 163 -11.33 -9.82 -27.51
N GLY A 164 -12.26 -10.76 -27.38
CA GLY A 164 -11.97 -12.20 -27.31
C GLY A 164 -11.25 -12.59 -26.01
N PHE A 165 -11.70 -12.08 -24.86
CA PHE A 165 -11.06 -12.39 -23.58
C PHE A 165 -11.20 -13.87 -23.19
N ASN A 166 -10.11 -14.63 -23.31
CA ASN A 166 -10.05 -16.08 -23.04
C ASN A 166 -9.94 -16.47 -21.55
N GLY A 167 -10.34 -15.60 -20.61
CA GLY A 167 -10.27 -15.88 -19.16
C GLY A 167 -8.86 -15.85 -18.54
N LYS A 168 -7.80 -15.79 -19.35
CA LYS A 168 -6.40 -15.74 -18.89
C LYS A 168 -5.93 -14.30 -18.76
N TYR A 169 -5.62 -13.89 -17.53
CA TYR A 169 -5.02 -12.58 -17.27
C TYR A 169 -3.51 -12.60 -17.54
N ARG A 170 -3.09 -12.01 -18.67
CA ARG A 170 -1.67 -11.84 -19.01
C ARG A 170 -1.16 -10.54 -18.39
N THR A 171 -0.43 -10.65 -17.30
CA THR A 171 0.38 -9.55 -16.77
C THR A 171 1.50 -9.24 -17.76
N VAL A 172 1.56 -7.99 -18.24
CA VAL A 172 2.48 -7.54 -19.31
C VAL A 172 3.91 -7.33 -18.80
N GLU A 173 4.17 -7.46 -17.50
CA GLU A 173 5.51 -7.27 -16.94
C GLU A 173 6.38 -8.53 -17.09
N LYS A 174 6.96 -8.72 -18.28
CA LYS A 174 8.19 -9.51 -18.42
C LYS A 174 9.33 -8.70 -17.78
N ARG A 175 9.46 -8.76 -16.46
CA ARG A 175 10.62 -8.21 -15.77
C ARG A 175 11.75 -9.23 -15.83
N SER A 176 12.78 -8.95 -16.61
CA SER A 176 14.04 -9.71 -16.54
C SER A 176 14.67 -9.43 -15.18
N LEU A 177 15.02 -10.48 -14.44
CA LEU A 177 15.76 -10.36 -13.17
C LEU A 177 17.07 -9.64 -13.44
N LEU A 178 17.22 -8.46 -12.86
CA LEU A 178 18.48 -7.71 -12.92
C LEU A 178 19.44 -8.22 -11.86
N PHE A 179 20.74 -8.02 -12.07
CA PHE A 179 21.77 -8.36 -11.08
C PHE A 179 21.54 -7.70 -9.71
N ILE A 180 20.90 -6.53 -9.72
CA ILE A 180 20.45 -5.84 -8.51
C ILE A 180 19.43 -6.69 -7.74
N ASP A 181 18.47 -7.34 -8.40
CA ASP A 181 17.46 -8.16 -7.73
C ASP A 181 18.12 -9.34 -6.99
N TYR A 182 19.19 -9.93 -7.54
CA TYR A 182 19.95 -11.00 -6.89
C TYR A 182 20.67 -10.54 -5.61
N PHE A 183 21.26 -9.34 -5.63
CA PHE A 183 21.90 -8.74 -4.46
C PHE A 183 20.88 -8.47 -3.34
N TYR A 184 19.71 -7.93 -3.69
CA TYR A 184 18.61 -7.72 -2.74
C TYR A 184 18.12 -9.03 -2.12
N ILE A 185 17.94 -10.08 -2.93
CA ILE A 185 17.55 -11.43 -2.44
C ILE A 185 18.58 -11.97 -1.44
N THR A 186 19.88 -11.85 -1.77
CA THR A 186 20.97 -12.33 -0.91
C THR A 186 20.95 -11.63 0.45
N ILE A 187 20.79 -10.30 0.48
CA ILE A 187 20.70 -9.55 1.74
C ILE A 187 19.48 -9.99 2.55
N HIS A 188 18.32 -10.18 1.91
CA HIS A 188 17.11 -10.62 2.61
C HIS A 188 17.25 -12.03 3.21
N ILE A 189 17.94 -12.94 2.54
CA ILE A 189 18.28 -14.27 3.08
C ILE A 189 19.22 -14.13 4.29
N GLY A 190 20.24 -13.28 4.22
CA GLY A 190 21.14 -13.02 5.34
C GLY A 190 20.40 -12.52 6.59
N ILE A 191 19.42 -11.63 6.40
CA ILE A 191 18.58 -11.11 7.49
C ILE A 191 17.66 -12.20 8.08
N LEU A 192 17.17 -13.13 7.27
CA LEU A 192 16.39 -14.27 7.75
C LEU A 192 17.23 -15.23 8.59
N ILE A 193 18.47 -15.50 8.17
CA ILE A 193 19.41 -16.33 8.94
C ILE A 193 19.75 -15.64 10.28
N LEU A 194 19.96 -14.33 10.25
CA LEU A 194 20.22 -13.55 11.46
C LEU A 194 18.99 -13.56 12.40
N PHE A 195 17.77 -13.51 11.85
CA PHE A 195 16.56 -13.72 12.67
C PHE A 195 16.51 -15.10 13.30
N HIS A 196 16.90 -16.17 12.61
CA HIS A 196 16.92 -17.52 13.20
C HIS A 196 17.99 -17.66 14.29
N TYR A 197 19.12 -16.97 14.17
CA TYR A 197 20.18 -17.01 15.17
C TYR A 197 19.85 -16.21 16.43
N PHE A 198 19.15 -15.08 16.26
CA PHE A 198 18.77 -14.20 17.37
C PHE A 198 17.34 -14.42 17.87
N GLY A 199 16.46 -15.13 17.17
CA GLY A 199 15.07 -15.38 17.58
C GLY A 199 14.95 -16.48 18.60
#